data_AF-A0A846ECH9-F1
#
_entry.id   AF-A0A846ECH9-F1
#
_cell.length_a   1.000
_cell.length_b   1.000
_cell.length_c   1.000
_cell.angle_alpha   90.00
_cell.angle_beta   90.00
_cell.angle_gamma   90.00
#
_symmetry.space_group_name_H-M   'P 1'
#
loop_
_entity.id
_entity.type
_entity.pdbx_description
1 polymer ?
#
loop_
_entity_poly.entity_id
_entity_poly.type
_entity_poly.pdbx_seq_one_letter_code
_entity_poly.pdbx_strand_id
1 'polypeptide(L)'
;MSPLRVGVAGPVGSGKTALVDALCKAMRDRYSIAVVTNDIYTQEDAQFLVRSQALESDRILGVETGGCPHTAIREDASINLVA
;
A
#
# COMPACT_ATOMS: atom_id res chain seq x y z
N MET A 1 9.01 15.05 -12.68
CA MET A 1 7.68 14.51 -13.05
C MET A 1 7.14 13.80 -11.82
N SER A 2 5.93 14.09 -11.36
CA SER A 2 5.34 13.42 -10.19
C SER A 2 4.92 11.99 -10.56
N PRO A 3 5.14 10.98 -9.70
CA PRO A 3 4.68 9.63 -9.97
C PRO A 3 3.15 9.59 -10.06
N LEU A 4 2.62 8.66 -10.87
CA LEU A 4 1.20 8.33 -10.86
C LEU A 4 0.88 7.66 -9.52
N ARG A 5 -0.12 8.19 -8.81
CA ARG A 5 -0.59 7.64 -7.52
C ARG A 5 -1.94 6.97 -7.74
N VAL A 6 -2.06 5.71 -7.33
CA VAL A 6 -3.27 4.90 -7.51
C VAL A 6 -3.70 4.37 -6.15
N GLY A 7 -4.90 4.77 -5.70
CA GLY A 7 -5.48 4.27 -4.44
C GLY A 7 -6.26 2.98 -4.67
N VAL A 8 -5.98 1.94 -3.88
CA VAL A 8 -6.74 0.69 -3.87
C VAL A 8 -7.58 0.63 -2.59
N ALA A 9 -8.89 0.79 -2.72
CA ALA A 9 -9.83 0.84 -1.59
C ALA A 9 -10.96 -0.19 -1.74
N GLY A 10 -11.57 -0.56 -0.62
CA GLY A 10 -12.61 -1.59 -0.57
C GLY A 10 -12.78 -2.19 0.84
N PRO A 11 -13.86 -2.95 1.08
CA PRO A 11 -14.15 -3.55 2.39
C PRO A 11 -13.01 -4.43 2.94
N VAL A 12 -13.03 -4.67 4.25
CA VAL A 12 -12.15 -5.66 4.89
C VAL A 12 -12.39 -7.03 4.25
N GLY A 13 -11.33 -7.75 3.87
CA GLY A 13 -11.42 -9.07 3.24
C GLY A 13 -11.75 -9.09 1.74
N SER A 14 -11.92 -7.94 1.07
CA SER A 14 -12.26 -7.89 -0.37
C SER A 14 -11.10 -8.22 -1.32
N GLY A 15 -9.93 -8.63 -0.80
CA GLY A 15 -8.77 -9.00 -1.61
C GLY A 15 -7.89 -7.85 -2.10
N LYS A 16 -7.92 -6.67 -1.46
CA LYS A 16 -7.06 -5.52 -1.84
C LYS A 16 -5.58 -5.87 -1.89
N THR A 17 -5.06 -6.48 -0.83
CA THR A 17 -3.64 -6.88 -0.70
C THR A 17 -3.26 -7.92 -1.75
N ALA A 18 -4.17 -8.86 -2.05
CA ALA A 18 -3.98 -9.85 -3.10
C ALA A 18 -3.92 -9.22 -4.51
N LEU A 19 -4.77 -8.22 -4.78
CA LEU A 19 -4.71 -7.46 -6.02
C LEU A 19 -3.38 -6.71 -6.15
N VAL A 20 -2.95 -6.03 -5.08
CA VAL A 20 -1.68 -5.30 -5.07
C VAL A 20 -0.49 -6.23 -5.29
N ASP A 21 -0.45 -7.40 -4.64
CA ASP A 21 0.59 -8.41 -4.85
C ASP A 21 0.69 -8.84 -6.32
N ALA A 22 -0.46 -9.18 -6.93
CA ALA A 22 -0.52 -9.61 -8.32
C ALA A 22 -0.08 -8.51 -9.30
N LEU A 23 -0.52 -7.27 -9.08
CA LEU A 23 -0.12 -6.12 -9.90
C LEU A 23 1.39 -5.86 -9.79
N CYS A 24 1.94 -5.86 -8.56
CA CYS A 24 3.37 -5.67 -8.35
C CYS A 24 4.19 -6.72 -9.11
N LYS A 25 3.87 -8.00 -8.95
CA LYS A 25 4.59 -9.08 -9.64
C LYS A 25 4.49 -8.99 -11.17
N ALA A 26 3.34 -8.56 -11.70
CA ALA A 26 3.13 -8.43 -13.14
C ALA A 26 3.83 -7.20 -13.75
N MET A 27 4.08 -6.15 -12.95
CA MET A 27 4.49 -4.83 -13.45
C MET A 27 5.92 -4.43 -13.07
N ARG A 28 6.49 -4.99 -12.00
CA ARG A 28 7.78 -4.55 -11.43
C ARG A 28 8.96 -4.60 -12.40
N ASP A 29 8.93 -5.46 -13.41
CA ASP A 29 10.01 -5.58 -14.39
C ASP A 29 9.95 -4.49 -15.48
N ARG A 30 8.80 -3.82 -15.62
CA ARG A 30 8.56 -2.80 -16.65
C ARG A 30 8.45 -1.38 -16.08
N TYR A 31 8.06 -1.26 -14.81
CA TYR A 31 7.78 0.02 -14.17
C TYR A 31 8.49 0.11 -12.82
N SER A 32 9.04 1.30 -12.53
CA SER A 32 9.52 1.60 -11.18
C SER A 32 8.30 1.93 -10.29
N ILE A 33 7.93 0.96 -9.47
CA ILE A 33 6.76 1.04 -8.58
C ILE A 33 7.17 0.88 -7.12
N ALA A 34 6.30 1.36 -6.23
CA ALA A 34 6.37 1.22 -4.78
C ALA A 34 4.94 1.11 -4.23
N VAL A 35 4.80 0.55 -3.04
CA VAL A 35 3.51 0.35 -2.36
C VAL A 35 3.54 0.98 -0.98
N VAL A 36 2.50 1.76 -0.67
CA VAL A 36 2.20 2.21 0.68
C VAL A 36 0.92 1.49 1.13
N THR A 37 0.99 0.72 2.21
CA THR A 37 -0.17 0.03 2.79
C THR A 37 -0.63 0.77 4.03
N ASN A 38 -1.95 0.95 4.16
CA ASN A 38 -2.56 1.59 5.32
C ASN A 38 -3.27 0.54 6.16
N ASP A 39 -2.72 0.26 7.33
CA ASP A 39 -3.32 -0.61 8.34
C ASP A 39 -3.69 0.22 9.58
N ILE A 40 -4.67 -0.23 10.35
CA ILE A 40 -5.22 0.56 11.46
C ILE A 40 -4.30 0.50 12.69
N TYR A 41 -3.80 -0.69 13.04
CA TYR A 41 -2.98 -0.95 14.23
C TYR A 41 -1.82 -1.92 13.98
N THR A 42 -1.61 -2.33 12.74
CA THR A 42 -0.63 -3.35 12.36
C THR A 42 0.11 -2.91 11.11
N GLN A 43 1.02 -3.75 10.63
CA GLN A 43 1.67 -3.60 9.32
C GLN A 43 1.61 -4.94 8.57
N GLU A 44 0.51 -5.68 8.76
CA GLU A 44 0.39 -7.04 8.24
C GLU A 44 0.37 -7.05 6.71
N ASP A 45 -0.26 -6.06 6.08
CA ASP A 45 -0.29 -5.95 4.63
C ASP A 45 1.12 -5.71 4.05
N ALA A 46 1.90 -4.79 4.63
CA ALA A 46 3.28 -4.55 4.22
C ALA A 46 4.15 -5.80 4.41
N GLN A 47 4.07 -6.44 5.57
CA GLN A 47 4.83 -7.66 5.87
C GLN A 47 4.44 -8.82 4.94
N PHE A 48 3.16 -8.95 4.61
CA PHE A 48 2.68 -9.93 3.64
C PHE A 48 3.31 -9.68 2.26
N LEU A 49 3.28 -8.45 1.76
CA LEU A 49 3.83 -8.11 0.46
C LEU A 49 5.35 -8.36 0.38
N VAL A 50 6.09 -8.06 1.45
CA VAL A 50 7.52 -8.37 1.55
C VAL A 50 7.74 -9.89 1.52
N ARG A 51 7.02 -10.66 2.34
CA ARG A 51 7.13 -12.14 2.38
C ARG A 51 6.73 -12.80 1.06
N SER A 52 5.74 -12.23 0.38
CA SER A 52 5.27 -12.68 -0.93
C SER A 52 6.24 -12.29 -2.06
N GLN A 53 7.29 -11.53 -1.75
CA GLN A 53 8.25 -10.98 -2.69
C GLN A 53 7.54 -10.19 -3.79
N ALA A 54 6.57 -9.35 -3.42
CA ALA A 54 5.87 -8.48 -4.37
C ALA A 54 6.86 -7.49 -5.00
N LEU A 55 7.66 -6.83 -4.16
CA LEU A 55 8.76 -5.91 -4.49
C LEU A 55 9.90 -6.11 -3.48
N GLU A 56 11.05 -5.48 -3.75
CA GLU A 56 12.09 -5.30 -2.73
C GLU A 56 11.54 -4.56 -1.51
N SER A 57 12.05 -4.89 -0.32
CA SER A 57 11.49 -4.38 0.95
C SER A 57 11.59 -2.86 1.10
N ASP A 58 12.58 -2.23 0.48
CA ASP A 58 12.77 -0.77 0.45
C ASP A 58 11.70 -0.04 -0.38
N ARG A 59 10.88 -0.77 -1.15
CA ARG A 59 9.78 -0.25 -1.97
C ARG A 59 8.40 -0.50 -1.37
N ILE A 60 8.34 -1.06 -0.17
CA ILE A 60 7.08 -1.35 0.54
C ILE A 60 7.12 -0.63 1.88
N LEU A 61 6.17 0.28 2.08
CA LEU A 61 6.03 1.03 3.32
C LEU A 61 4.68 0.72 3.97
N GLY A 62 4.71 0.28 5.22
CA GLY A 62 3.53 0.16 6.06
C GLY A 62 3.30 1.43 6.86
N VAL A 63 2.09 1.97 6.78
CA VAL A 63 1.65 3.14 7.53
C VAL A 63 0.53 2.75 8.47
N GLU A 64 0.71 3.05 9.75
CA GLU A 64 -0.32 2.89 10.78
C GLU A 64 -1.18 4.16 10.82
N THR A 65 -2.44 4.01 10.46
CA THR A 65 -3.37 5.13 10.27
C THR A 65 -4.18 5.48 11.53
N GLY A 66 -4.16 4.61 12.54
CA GLY A 66 -5.03 4.73 13.72
C GLY A 66 -6.50 4.41 13.43
N GLY A 67 -7.35 4.47 14.45
CA GLY A 67 -8.72 3.92 14.46
C GLY A 67 -9.71 4.44 13.40
N CYS A 68 -9.41 5.49 12.64
CA CYS A 68 -10.29 6.06 11.62
C CYS A 68 -9.67 6.01 10.22
N PRO A 69 -9.75 4.86 9.51
CA PRO A 69 -9.09 4.66 8.22
C PRO A 69 -9.57 5.64 7.15
N HIS A 70 -10.81 6.15 7.22
CA HIS A 70 -11.31 7.14 6.26
C HIS A 70 -10.60 8.49 6.37
N THR A 71 -10.15 8.88 7.56
CA THR A 71 -9.47 10.16 7.78
C THR A 71 -8.11 10.15 7.07
N ALA A 72 -7.32 9.08 7.26
CA ALA A 72 -5.97 8.95 6.69
C ALA A 72 -5.91 8.92 5.15
N ILE A 73 -7.04 8.71 4.46
CA ILE A 73 -7.11 8.69 2.99
C ILE A 73 -8.06 9.72 2.38
N ARG A 74 -8.86 10.45 3.18
CA ARG A 74 -9.82 11.46 2.69
C ARG A 74 -9.71 12.80 3.39
N GLU A 75 -9.75 12.83 4.72
CA GLU A 75 -9.84 14.09 5.49
C GLU A 75 -8.46 14.67 5.81
N ASP A 76 -7.49 13.80 6.11
CA ASP A 76 -6.09 14.15 6.32
C ASP A 76 -5.18 13.05 5.72
N ALA A 77 -4.82 13.24 4.46
CA ALA A 77 -3.91 12.35 3.74
C ALA A 77 -2.44 12.71 3.92
N SER A 78 -2.09 13.61 4.84
CA SER A 78 -0.72 14.11 5.02
C SER A 78 0.29 12.97 5.18
N ILE A 79 -0.03 11.96 5.99
CA ILE A 79 0.82 10.78 6.23
C ILE A 79 1.15 10.04 4.93
N ASN A 80 0.19 9.92 4.00
CA ASN A 80 0.40 9.30 2.69
C ASN A 80 1.12 10.22 1.68
N LEU A 81 1.23 11.52 1.95
CA LEU A 81 1.90 12.48 1.06
C LEU A 81 3.38 12.68 1.40
N VAL A 82 3.78 12.40 2.64
CA VAL A 82 5.19 12.40 3.09
C VAL A 82 5.84 11.02 3.06
N ALA A 83 5.04 9.95 2.97
CA ALA A 83 5.44 8.58 2.69
C ALA A 83 5.87 8.40 1.23
#